data_AF-A0A5R9KYX3-F1
#
_entry.id   AF-A0A5R9KYX3-F1
#
_cell.length_a   1.000
_cell.length_b   1.000
_cell.length_c   1.000
_cell.angle_alpha   90.00
_cell.angle_beta   90.00
_cell.angle_gamma   90.00
#
_symmetry.space_group_name_H-M   'P 1'
#
loop_
_entity.id
_entity.type
_entity.pdbx_description
1 polymer ?
#
loop_
_entity_poly.entity_id
_entity_poly.type
_entity_poly.pdbx_seq_one_letter_code
_entity_poly.pdbx_strand_id
1 'polypeptide(L)'
;MSVSTYDAEVIDAGSYKDNMPGIEIFDSRRFFSEGPNGRFELRTFIAKVETNSRQDLFNVGFGVWSEELQMVDDMIQTRNGDFRRILSTIAIIALDFLQRYPFAFLFAEGSTRARTRLYQREISNILDEIPKELRLYGFIKMDDIFIDFQKGINFDGFLLSLRNH
;
A
#
# COMPACT_ATOMS: atom_id res chain seq x y z
N MET A 1 1.54 -19.09 -11.42
CA MET A 1 2.93 -18.65 -11.13
C MET A 1 2.96 -18.27 -9.67
N SER A 2 3.91 -18.74 -8.85
CA SER A 2 4.01 -18.22 -7.48
C SER A 2 4.48 -16.76 -7.56
N VAL A 3 3.63 -15.84 -7.13
CA VAL A 3 4.01 -14.43 -7.05
C VAL A 3 5.17 -14.34 -6.05
N SER A 4 6.34 -13.89 -6.51
CA SER A 4 7.50 -13.71 -5.62
C SER A 4 7.22 -12.56 -4.66
N THR A 5 7.39 -12.81 -3.36
CA THR A 5 7.24 -11.81 -2.29
C THR A 5 8.42 -11.87 -1.33
N TYR A 6 8.54 -10.86 -0.47
CA TYR A 6 9.44 -10.88 0.68
C TYR A 6 8.71 -11.43 1.90
N ASP A 7 9.46 -12.06 2.80
CA ASP A 7 8.98 -12.35 4.15
C ASP A 7 9.04 -11.04 4.95
N ALA A 8 7.86 -10.49 5.24
CA ALA A 8 7.73 -9.23 5.98
C ALA A 8 7.49 -9.50 7.47
N GLU A 9 8.40 -9.02 8.30
CA GLU A 9 8.33 -9.13 9.75
C GLU A 9 7.44 -8.03 10.32
N VAL A 10 6.52 -8.37 11.23
CA VAL A 10 5.72 -7.39 11.98
C VAL A 10 6.63 -6.65 12.96
N ILE A 11 6.52 -5.33 12.99
CA ILE A 11 7.29 -4.45 13.89
C ILE A 11 6.35 -3.62 14.76
N ASP A 12 6.87 -3.11 15.88
CA ASP A 12 6.10 -2.26 16.77
C ASP A 12 5.72 -0.94 16.08
N ALA A 13 4.41 -0.68 16.00
CA ALA A 13 3.85 0.59 15.53
C ALA A 13 4.33 1.79 16.37
N GLY A 14 4.81 1.54 17.59
CA GLY A 14 5.51 2.51 18.43
C GLY A 14 6.67 3.24 17.73
N SER A 15 7.31 2.64 16.72
CA SER A 15 8.45 3.25 16.01
C SER A 15 8.11 4.55 15.27
N TYR A 16 6.83 4.85 15.07
CA TYR A 16 6.38 6.05 14.37
C TYR A 16 5.82 7.13 15.31
N LYS A 17 5.59 6.83 16.59
CA LYS A 17 4.81 7.71 17.49
C LYS A 17 5.39 9.12 17.61
N ASP A 18 6.71 9.23 17.63
CA ASP A 18 7.39 10.51 17.79
C ASP A 18 7.32 11.38 16.51
N ASN A 19 7.24 10.74 15.33
CA ASN A 19 7.28 11.42 14.02
C ASN A 19 5.92 11.50 13.32
N MET A 20 4.94 10.72 13.79
CA MET A 20 3.56 10.69 13.31
C MET A 20 2.58 10.88 14.48
N PRO A 21 2.68 12.00 15.22
CA PRO A 21 1.87 12.21 16.42
C PRO A 21 0.38 12.27 16.06
N GLY A 22 -0.43 11.54 16.83
CA GLY A 22 -1.89 11.48 16.63
C GLY A 22 -2.34 10.60 15.46
N ILE A 23 -1.42 9.96 14.74
CA ILE A 23 -1.77 8.96 13.71
C ILE A 23 -1.81 7.58 14.35
N GLU A 24 -2.95 6.91 14.23
CA GLU A 24 -3.14 5.55 14.75
C GLU A 24 -2.68 4.53 13.70
N ILE A 25 -1.62 3.77 14.00
CA ILE A 25 -1.08 2.72 13.13
C ILE A 25 -1.56 1.35 13.64
N PHE A 26 -2.22 0.60 12.77
CA PHE A 26 -2.83 -0.70 13.09
C PHE A 26 -1.98 -1.90 12.65
N ASP A 27 -1.13 -1.71 11.65
CA ASP A 27 -0.18 -2.71 11.19
C ASP A 27 1.09 -2.01 10.74
N SER A 28 2.24 -2.59 11.05
CA SER A 28 3.52 -2.14 10.54
C SER A 28 4.44 -3.32 10.34
N ARG A 29 5.12 -3.34 9.19
CA ARG A 29 6.02 -4.43 8.81
C ARG A 29 7.26 -3.92 8.13
N ARG A 30 8.34 -4.69 8.23
CA ARG A 30 9.59 -4.44 7.51
C ARG A 30 10.02 -5.64 6.68
N PHE A 31 10.76 -5.38 5.62
CA PHE A 31 11.47 -6.36 4.80
C PHE A 31 12.66 -5.69 4.11
N PHE A 32 13.56 -6.49 3.51
CA PHE A 32 14.78 -5.97 2.91
C PHE A 32 14.80 -6.22 1.40
N SER A 33 14.97 -5.14 0.62
CA SER A 33 15.29 -5.22 -0.81
C SER A 33 16.79 -5.29 -0.97
N GLU A 34 17.29 -6.35 -1.59
CA GLU A 34 18.72 -6.57 -1.85
C GLU A 34 18.98 -6.77 -3.34
N GLY A 35 19.96 -6.04 -3.87
CA GLY A 35 20.29 -6.10 -5.29
C GLY A 35 21.51 -5.25 -5.65
N PRO A 36 21.69 -4.93 -6.95
CA PRO A 36 22.89 -4.23 -7.44
C PRO A 36 23.15 -2.86 -6.81
N ASN A 37 22.13 -2.20 -6.25
CA ASN A 37 22.25 -0.89 -5.62
C ASN A 37 22.33 -0.97 -4.09
N GLY A 38 22.55 -2.17 -3.55
CA GLY A 38 22.72 -2.42 -2.12
C GLY A 38 21.47 -2.99 -1.45
N ARG A 39 21.48 -2.93 -0.12
CA ARG A 39 20.43 -3.43 0.77
C ARG A 39 19.65 -2.25 1.35
N PHE A 40 18.34 -2.24 1.12
CA PHE A 40 17.42 -1.22 1.64
C PHE A 40 16.42 -1.87 2.60
N GLU A 41 16.30 -1.32 3.79
CA GLU A 41 15.17 -1.62 4.66
C GLU A 41 13.93 -0.90 4.12
N LEU A 42 12.93 -1.68 3.74
CA LEU A 42 11.62 -1.18 3.35
C LEU A 42 10.65 -1.42 4.50
N ARG A 43 9.83 -0.42 4.78
CA ARG A 43 8.73 -0.55 5.73
C ARG A 43 7.41 -0.22 5.08
N THR A 44 6.38 -0.85 5.60
CA THR A 44 4.99 -0.49 5.33
C THR A 44 4.25 -0.33 6.64
N PHE A 45 3.26 0.56 6.63
CA PHE A 45 2.35 0.75 7.74
C PHE A 45 0.94 0.98 7.21
N ILE A 46 -0.05 0.59 8.00
CA ILE A 46 -1.46 0.83 7.74
C ILE A 46 -1.97 1.74 8.85
N ALA A 47 -2.28 2.99 8.49
CA ALA A 47 -2.69 4.03 9.40
C ALA A 47 -4.16 4.38 9.21
N LYS A 48 -4.89 4.56 10.30
CA LYS A 48 -6.28 5.02 10.26
C LYS A 48 -6.32 6.46 9.77
N VAL A 49 -7.27 6.73 8.88
CA VAL A 49 -7.58 8.07 8.40
C VAL A 49 -8.83 8.52 9.13
N GLU A 50 -8.71 9.59 9.91
CA GLU A 50 -9.87 10.21 10.53
C GLU A 50 -10.77 10.80 9.45
N THR A 51 -12.02 10.34 9.41
CA THR A 51 -13.03 10.84 8.48
C THR A 51 -14.30 11.17 9.23
N ASN A 52 -15.12 12.06 8.66
CA ASN A 52 -16.48 12.31 9.17
C ASN A 52 -17.45 11.17 8.82
N SER A 53 -16.98 10.11 8.17
CA SER A 53 -17.78 8.96 7.78
C SER A 53 -17.78 7.89 8.88
N ARG A 54 -18.76 6.99 8.86
CA ARG A 54 -18.78 5.81 9.74
C ARG A 54 -17.91 4.66 9.23
N GLN A 55 -17.20 4.85 8.11
CA GLN A 55 -16.39 3.81 7.50
C GLN A 55 -14.95 3.90 8.03
N ASP A 56 -14.36 2.74 8.35
CA ASP A 56 -12.97 2.67 8.77
C ASP A 56 -12.08 2.75 7.53
N LEU A 57 -11.65 3.98 7.21
CA LEU A 57 -10.69 4.26 6.14
C LEU A 57 -9.27 4.19 6.69
N PHE A 58 -8.39 3.52 5.96
CA PHE A 58 -6.98 3.44 6.28
C PHE A 58 -6.14 3.78 5.05
N ASN A 59 -4.97 4.34 5.28
CA ASN A 59 -3.96 4.58 4.26
C ASN A 59 -2.85 3.53 4.37
N VAL A 60 -2.43 2.99 3.23
CA VAL A 60 -1.27 2.10 3.12
C VAL A 60 -0.04 2.95 2.76
N GLY A 61 0.84 3.16 3.74
CA GLY A 61 2.14 3.79 3.52
C GLY A 61 3.23 2.74 3.29
N PHE A 62 4.14 2.97 2.34
CA PHE A 62 5.34 2.15 2.20
C PHE A 62 6.48 2.89 1.47
N GLY A 63 7.71 2.51 1.81
CA GLY A 63 8.92 3.12 1.26
C GLY A 63 10.16 2.67 2.01
N VAL A 64 11.29 3.34 1.75
CA VAL A 64 12.56 3.06 2.41
C VAL A 64 12.53 3.65 3.82
N TRP A 65 13.04 2.92 4.81
CA TRP A 65 13.17 3.45 6.17
C TRP A 65 14.29 4.50 6.23
N SER A 66 13.97 5.67 6.76
CA SER A 66 14.95 6.69 7.11
C SER A 66 15.25 6.61 8.60
N GLU A 67 16.47 6.21 8.94
CA GLU A 67 16.93 6.19 10.34
C GLU A 67 17.05 7.61 10.93
N GLU A 68 17.33 8.62 10.10
CA GLU A 68 17.42 10.02 10.55
C GLU A 68 16.04 10.57 10.92
N LEU A 69 15.05 10.35 10.05
CA LEU A 69 13.69 10.85 10.26
C LEU A 69 12.84 9.91 11.12
N GLN A 70 13.33 8.70 11.41
CA GLN A 70 12.57 7.62 12.04
C GLN A 70 11.17 7.48 11.40
N MET A 71 11.14 7.51 10.07
CA MET A 71 9.93 7.47 9.25
C MET A 71 10.20 6.81 7.89
N VAL A 72 9.14 6.40 7.20
CA VAL A 72 9.20 5.95 5.81
C VAL A 72 9.45 7.15 4.89
N ASP A 73 10.50 7.05 4.07
CA ASP A 73 10.72 7.87 2.89
C ASP A 73 10.26 7.11 1.64
N ASP A 74 9.16 7.58 1.06
CA ASP A 74 8.54 6.96 -0.11
C ASP A 74 8.96 7.62 -1.44
N MET A 75 9.91 8.56 -1.38
CA MET A 75 10.52 9.19 -2.55
C MET A 75 11.76 8.43 -3.02
N ILE A 76 12.43 7.69 -2.11
CA ILE A 76 13.59 6.87 -2.45
C ILE A 76 13.20 5.69 -3.34
N GLN A 77 13.93 5.52 -4.43
CA GLN A 77 13.85 4.34 -5.31
C GLN A 77 15.07 3.45 -5.08
N THR A 78 14.85 2.20 -4.65
CA THR A 78 15.93 1.21 -4.43
C THR A 78 16.68 0.87 -5.71
N ARG A 79 15.99 0.87 -6.85
CA ARG A 79 16.50 0.47 -8.18
C ARG A 79 17.14 -0.94 -8.21
N ASN A 80 16.73 -1.83 -7.31
CA ASN A 80 17.20 -3.22 -7.27
C ASN A 80 16.55 -4.15 -8.31
N GLY A 81 15.66 -3.63 -9.17
CA GLY A 81 14.99 -4.41 -10.21
C GLY A 81 13.86 -5.31 -9.68
N ASP A 82 13.49 -5.15 -8.41
CA ASP A 82 12.58 -6.00 -7.65
C ASP A 82 11.23 -5.32 -7.36
N PHE A 83 10.91 -4.23 -8.05
CA PHE A 83 9.72 -3.43 -7.81
C PHE A 83 8.41 -4.25 -7.84
N ARG A 84 8.30 -5.23 -8.73
CA ARG A 84 7.14 -6.15 -8.76
C ARG A 84 7.03 -6.96 -7.47
N ARG A 85 8.16 -7.51 -6.98
CA ARG A 85 8.22 -8.26 -5.72
C ARG A 85 7.84 -7.39 -4.52
N ILE A 86 8.29 -6.14 -4.51
CA ILE A 86 7.90 -5.14 -3.50
C ILE A 86 6.38 -4.94 -3.52
N LEU A 87 5.79 -4.61 -4.67
CA LEU A 87 4.35 -4.39 -4.76
C LEU A 87 3.52 -5.63 -4.43
N SER A 88 3.95 -6.82 -4.85
CA SER A 88 3.30 -8.07 -4.47
C SER A 88 3.35 -8.31 -2.97
N THR A 89 4.45 -7.96 -2.31
CA THR A 89 4.57 -8.02 -0.85
C THR A 89 3.57 -7.08 -0.18
N ILE A 90 3.48 -5.82 -0.65
CA ILE A 90 2.51 -4.84 -0.14
C ILE A 90 1.06 -5.31 -0.36
N ALA A 91 0.76 -5.89 -1.51
CA ALA A 91 -0.57 -6.43 -1.80
C ALA A 91 -0.95 -7.58 -0.85
N ILE A 92 -0.02 -8.51 -0.55
CA ILE A 92 -0.27 -9.57 0.44
C ILE A 92 -0.50 -9.00 1.84
N ILE A 93 0.27 -7.99 2.24
CA ILE A 93 0.09 -7.33 3.55
C ILE A 93 -1.28 -6.64 3.63
N ALA A 94 -1.69 -5.95 2.57
CA ALA A 94 -3.02 -5.33 2.48
C ALA A 94 -4.14 -6.37 2.57
N LEU A 95 -4.01 -7.52 1.89
CA LEU A 95 -4.97 -8.62 1.97
C LEU A 95 -5.05 -9.22 3.36
N ASP A 96 -3.91 -9.49 4.01
CA ASP A 96 -3.86 -10.01 5.38
C ASP A 96 -4.53 -9.03 6.36
N PHE A 97 -4.30 -7.73 6.19
CA PHE A 97 -4.98 -6.71 6.98
C PHE A 97 -6.49 -6.74 6.79
N LEU A 98 -6.96 -6.76 5.54
CA LEU A 98 -8.39 -6.81 5.24
C LEU A 98 -9.05 -8.09 5.79
N GLN A 99 -8.35 -9.21 5.84
CA GLN A 99 -8.86 -10.44 6.45
C GLN A 99 -9.03 -10.31 7.97
N ARG A 100 -8.13 -9.59 8.65
CA ARG A 100 -8.24 -9.27 10.10
C ARG A 100 -9.25 -8.16 10.39
N TYR A 101 -9.44 -7.23 9.46
CA TYR A 101 -10.37 -6.11 9.54
C TYR A 101 -11.32 -6.08 8.34
N PRO A 102 -12.32 -6.98 8.26
CA PRO A 102 -13.17 -7.13 7.07
C PRO A 102 -14.07 -5.94 6.72
N PHE A 103 -14.11 -4.91 7.58
CA PHE A 103 -14.86 -3.67 7.41
C PHE A 103 -14.00 -2.48 6.99
N ALA A 104 -12.68 -2.68 6.88
CA ALA A 104 -11.74 -1.65 6.51
C ALA A 104 -11.78 -1.35 5.01
N PHE A 105 -11.56 -0.08 4.68
CA PHE A 105 -11.22 0.37 3.33
C PHE A 105 -9.75 0.76 3.32
N LEU A 106 -8.94 0.11 2.47
CA LEU A 106 -7.52 0.43 2.31
C LEU A 106 -7.32 1.32 1.10
N PHE A 107 -6.90 2.56 1.33
CA PHE A 107 -6.52 3.51 0.30
C PHE A 107 -5.01 3.44 0.02
N ALA A 108 -4.65 3.48 -1.26
CA ALA A 108 -3.27 3.54 -1.72
C ALA A 108 -3.12 4.54 -2.87
N GLU A 109 -2.19 5.48 -2.73
CA GLU A 109 -1.76 6.43 -3.75
C GLU A 109 -0.21 6.44 -3.77
N GLY A 110 0.40 6.61 -4.94
CA GLY A 110 1.85 6.84 -4.99
C GLY A 110 2.19 8.29 -4.70
N SER A 111 3.34 8.57 -4.05
CA SER A 111 3.79 9.96 -3.80
C SER A 111 3.93 10.84 -5.04
N THR A 112 3.98 10.22 -6.22
CA THR A 112 3.97 10.91 -7.50
C THR A 112 3.01 10.22 -8.45
N ARG A 113 2.49 10.98 -9.43
CA ARG A 113 1.64 10.40 -10.50
C ARG A 113 2.34 9.24 -11.22
N ALA A 114 3.66 9.31 -11.39
CA ALA A 114 4.43 8.23 -12.00
C ALA A 114 4.38 6.95 -11.15
N ARG A 115 4.51 7.05 -9.82
CA ARG A 115 4.34 5.90 -8.91
C ARG A 115 2.92 5.35 -8.95
N THR A 116 1.90 6.22 -8.91
CA THR A 116 0.50 5.78 -9.05
C THR A 116 0.27 5.02 -10.36
N ARG A 117 0.83 5.51 -11.49
CA ARG A 117 0.75 4.80 -12.78
C ARG A 117 1.49 3.46 -12.78
N LEU A 118 2.65 3.39 -12.11
CA LEU A 118 3.37 2.12 -11.94
C LEU A 118 2.54 1.11 -11.14
N TYR A 119 1.91 1.53 -10.05
CA TYR A 119 1.04 0.66 -9.25
C TYR A 119 -0.15 0.18 -10.08
N GLN A 120 -0.80 1.11 -10.78
CA GLN A 120 -1.91 0.81 -11.68
C GLN A 120 -1.57 -0.26 -12.71
N ARG A 121 -0.36 -0.18 -13.30
CA ARG A 121 0.11 -1.15 -14.29
C ARG A 121 0.30 -2.53 -13.67
N GLU A 122 0.94 -2.61 -12.51
CA GLU A 122 1.15 -3.91 -11.86
C GLU A 122 -0.15 -4.53 -11.35
N ILE A 123 -1.08 -3.72 -10.84
CA ILE A 123 -2.45 -4.15 -10.52
C ILE A 123 -3.17 -4.66 -11.77
N SER A 124 -3.07 -3.95 -12.89
CA SER A 124 -3.67 -4.36 -14.17
C SER A 124 -3.13 -5.71 -14.66
N ASN A 125 -1.86 -6.00 -14.42
CA ASN A 125 -1.22 -7.26 -14.83
C ASN A 125 -1.80 -8.48 -14.11
N ILE A 126 -2.32 -8.30 -12.90
CA ILE A 126 -2.86 -9.38 -12.05
C ILE A 126 -4.38 -9.29 -11.87
N LEU A 127 -5.07 -8.37 -12.57
CA LEU A 127 -6.48 -8.09 -12.33
C LEU A 127 -7.37 -9.34 -12.40
N ASP A 128 -7.05 -10.25 -13.32
CA ASP A 128 -7.79 -11.50 -13.54
C ASP A 128 -7.50 -12.57 -12.45
N GLU A 129 -6.45 -12.37 -11.66
CA GLU A 129 -6.02 -13.23 -10.54
C GLU A 129 -6.49 -12.70 -9.17
N ILE A 130 -7.02 -11.47 -9.10
CA ILE A 130 -7.53 -10.89 -7.87
C ILE A 130 -8.73 -11.72 -7.36
N PRO A 131 -8.78 -12.10 -6.07
CA PRO A 131 -9.91 -12.82 -5.50
C PRO A 131 -11.22 -12.09 -5.74
N LYS A 132 -12.30 -12.81 -6.07
CA LYS A 132 -13.60 -12.21 -6.41
C LYS A 132 -14.22 -11.45 -5.23
N GLU A 133 -13.82 -11.82 -4.02
CA GLU A 133 -14.23 -11.20 -2.76
C GLU A 133 -13.54 -9.86 -2.53
N LEU A 134 -12.37 -9.63 -3.14
CA LEU A 134 -11.66 -8.36 -3.07
C LEU A 134 -12.23 -7.38 -4.09
N ARG A 135 -12.81 -6.29 -3.59
CA ARG A 135 -13.18 -5.14 -4.39
C ARG A 135 -11.97 -4.23 -4.57
N LEU A 136 -11.82 -3.75 -5.78
CA LEU A 136 -10.79 -2.81 -6.17
C LEU A 136 -11.45 -1.66 -6.93
N TYR A 137 -11.39 -0.47 -6.35
CA TYR A 137 -11.85 0.76 -6.96
C TYR A 137 -10.66 1.63 -7.35
N GLY A 138 -10.83 2.42 -8.40
CA GLY A 138 -9.92 3.49 -8.76
C GLY A 138 -10.52 4.84 -8.39
N PHE A 139 -9.70 5.71 -7.80
CA PHE A 139 -10.06 7.08 -7.45
C PHE A 139 -9.79 8.03 -8.62
N ILE A 140 -10.73 8.91 -8.93
CA ILE A 140 -10.57 9.99 -9.91
C ILE A 140 -10.66 11.32 -9.15
N LYS A 141 -9.50 11.97 -8.95
CA LYS A 141 -9.38 13.14 -8.08
C LYS A 141 -10.12 14.37 -8.60
N MET A 142 -10.29 14.48 -9.92
CA MET A 142 -11.00 15.60 -10.55
C MET A 142 -12.49 15.61 -10.21
N ASP A 143 -13.11 14.42 -10.17
CA ASP A 143 -14.54 14.25 -9.95
C ASP A 143 -14.85 13.87 -8.49
N ASP A 144 -13.80 13.62 -7.69
CA ASP A 144 -13.88 13.12 -6.31
C ASP A 144 -14.71 11.84 -6.17
N ILE A 145 -14.50 10.88 -7.09
CA ILE A 145 -15.26 9.64 -7.15
C ILE A 145 -14.37 8.39 -7.11
N PHE A 146 -14.92 7.32 -6.55
CA PHE A 146 -14.41 5.96 -6.69
C PHE A 146 -15.30 5.20 -7.68
N ILE A 147 -14.68 4.58 -8.68
CA ILE A 147 -15.36 3.67 -9.63
C ILE A 147 -14.65 2.32 -9.65
N ASP A 148 -15.34 1.27 -10.12
CA ASP A 148 -14.71 -0.05 -10.29
C ASP A 148 -13.43 0.08 -11.11
N PHE A 149 -12.37 -0.58 -10.66
CA PHE A 149 -11.10 -0.55 -11.38
C PHE A 149 -11.24 -1.23 -12.73
N GLN A 150 -10.85 -0.52 -13.79
CA GLN A 150 -10.88 -1.03 -15.16
C GLN A 150 -9.58 -0.69 -15.89
N LYS A 151 -9.10 -1.62 -16.72
CA LYS A 151 -7.94 -1.38 -17.60
C LYS A 151 -8.29 -0.25 -18.57
N GLY A 152 -7.34 0.65 -18.82
CA GLY A 152 -7.50 1.77 -19.76
C GLY A 152 -8.00 3.09 -19.15
N ILE A 153 -8.43 3.10 -17.88
CA ILE A 153 -8.76 4.33 -17.14
C ILE A 153 -7.55 4.78 -16.32
N ASN A 154 -7.27 6.08 -16.29
CA ASN A 154 -6.19 6.66 -15.50
C ASN A 154 -6.70 7.06 -14.11
N PHE A 155 -6.22 6.38 -13.05
CA PHE A 155 -6.64 6.64 -11.67
C PHE A 155 -5.60 7.42 -10.87
N ASP A 156 -6.04 8.21 -9.90
CA ASP A 156 -5.18 8.98 -9.00
C ASP A 156 -4.88 8.25 -7.69
N GLY A 157 -5.61 7.18 -7.39
CA GLY A 157 -5.40 6.29 -6.25
C GLY A 157 -6.26 5.03 -6.37
N PHE A 158 -6.13 4.14 -5.39
CA PHE A 158 -6.83 2.85 -5.36
C PHE A 158 -7.46 2.63 -4.00
N LEU A 159 -8.61 1.98 -3.99
CA LEU A 159 -9.31 1.59 -2.76
C LEU A 159 -9.60 0.09 -2.79
N LEU A 160 -9.22 -0.61 -1.73
CA LEU A 160 -9.44 -2.04 -1.58
C LEU A 160 -10.39 -2.31 -0.41
N SER A 161 -11.30 -3.26 -0.58
CA SER A 161 -12.22 -3.70 0.48
C SER A 161 -12.70 -5.13 0.25
N LEU A 162 -13.05 -5.84 1.32
CA LEU A 162 -13.74 -7.16 1.24
C LEU A 162 -15.26 -7.04 1.26
N ARG A 163 -15.82 -5.84 1.41
CA ARG A 163 -17.28 -5.60 1.44
C ARG A 163 -17.70 -4.48 0.48
N ASN A 164 -18.98 -4.47 0.13
CA ASN A 164 -19.57 -3.40 -0.69
C ASN A 164 -19.67 -2.09 0.12
N HIS A 165 -19.45 -0.96 -0.56
CA HIS A 165 -19.75 0.40 -0.08
C HIS A 165 -21.24 0.60 0.20
#